data_AF-A0A0B1RQE3-F1
#
_entry.id   AF-A0A0B1RQE3-F1
#
_cell.length_a   1.000
_cell.length_b   1.000
_cell.length_c   1.000
_cell.angle_alpha   90.00
_cell.angle_beta   90.00
_cell.angle_gamma   90.00
#
_symmetry.space_group_name_H-M   'P 1'
#
loop_
_entity.id
_entity.type
_entity.pdbx_description
1 polymer ?
#
loop_
_entity_poly.entity_id
_entity_poly.type
_entity_poly.pdbx_seq_one_letter_code
_entity_poly.pdbx_strand_id
1 'polypeptide(L)'
;RFEGVDSLANNRLIVEDTVNRIISGRECIYGGEGWWKYEFCYGKSVIQYHIGEDGERSEILLGVFDEKVHKAWIDEDPKQRSPKKYNGQITQISHIYIKGDICHEVRAHRSVEVRLRCKTADNSPLAISLSLSEPNLCQYILTLESERFCEPLQYSDEYGLIALEPQEPSVPGGTKPV
;
A
#
# COMPACT_ATOMS: atom_id res chain seq x y z
N ARG A 1 17.88 -13.48 24.72
CA ARG A 1 17.34 -12.78 23.54
C ARG A 1 18.29 -13.13 22.40
N PHE A 2 17.88 -13.99 21.47
CA PHE A 2 18.72 -14.35 20.33
C PHE A 2 18.46 -13.31 19.25
N GLU A 3 19.49 -12.56 18.87
CA GLU A 3 19.43 -11.67 17.71
C GLU A 3 19.57 -12.53 16.46
N GLY A 4 18.60 -12.42 15.55
CA GLY A 4 18.66 -13.10 14.27
C GLY A 4 19.85 -12.59 13.47
N VAL A 5 20.55 -13.51 12.79
CA VAL A 5 21.72 -13.18 11.95
C VAL A 5 21.29 -12.14 10.91
N ASP A 6 22.11 -11.10 10.72
CA ASP A 6 21.94 -10.11 9.65
C ASP A 6 21.95 -10.83 8.29
N SER A 7 20.77 -11.21 7.84
CA SER A 7 20.54 -11.68 6.48
C SER A 7 20.52 -10.48 5.55
N LEU A 8 20.81 -10.68 4.25
CA LEU A 8 20.67 -9.62 3.24
C LEU A 8 19.26 -8.99 3.24
N ALA A 9 18.23 -9.73 3.67
CA ALA A 9 16.86 -9.22 3.82
C ALA A 9 16.68 -8.21 4.97
N ASN A 10 17.63 -8.17 5.92
CA ASN A 10 17.64 -7.27 7.08
C ASN A 10 18.54 -6.04 6.88
N ASN A 11 19.28 -5.96 5.77
CA ASN A 11 20.15 -4.81 5.49
C ASN A 11 19.31 -3.56 5.22
N ARG A 12 19.54 -2.50 6.00
CA ARG A 12 18.82 -1.21 5.91
C ARG A 12 18.72 -0.66 4.48
N LEU A 13 19.78 -0.76 3.68
CA LEU A 13 19.80 -0.26 2.30
C LEU A 13 18.89 -1.09 1.37
N ILE A 14 18.90 -2.42 1.52
CA ILE A 14 18.02 -3.32 0.76
C ILE A 14 16.56 -3.13 1.20
N VAL A 15 16.37 -2.82 2.49
CA VAL A 15 15.08 -2.54 3.09
C VAL A 15 14.47 -1.23 2.59
N GLU A 16 15.24 -0.15 2.60
CA GLU A 16 14.88 1.16 2.04
C GLU A 16 14.57 1.03 0.54
N ASP A 17 15.41 0.33 -0.22
CA ASP A 17 15.23 0.08 -1.65
C ASP A 17 13.92 -0.68 -1.97
N THR A 18 13.57 -1.70 -1.18
CA THR A 18 12.32 -2.47 -1.38
C THR A 18 11.08 -1.62 -1.09
N VAL A 19 11.11 -0.81 -0.04
CA VAL A 19 9.98 0.07 0.30
C VAL A 19 9.83 1.17 -0.75
N ASN A 20 10.94 1.70 -1.24
CA ASN A 20 10.93 2.67 -2.33
C ASN A 20 10.38 2.06 -3.62
N ARG A 21 10.68 0.79 -3.95
CA ARG A 21 10.05 0.11 -5.10
C ARG A 21 8.54 -0.07 -4.92
N ILE A 22 8.09 -0.36 -3.71
CA ILE A 22 6.65 -0.47 -3.40
C ILE A 22 5.95 0.88 -3.54
N ILE A 23 6.48 1.92 -2.89
CA ILE A 23 5.86 3.25 -2.86
C ILE A 23 5.99 3.91 -4.23
N SER A 24 7.03 3.62 -5.01
CA SER A 24 7.12 4.02 -6.43
C SER A 24 6.18 3.27 -7.37
N GLY A 25 5.36 2.35 -6.86
CA GLY A 25 4.43 1.54 -7.63
C GLY A 25 5.12 0.53 -8.55
N ARG A 26 6.42 0.27 -8.40
CA ARG A 26 7.16 -0.76 -9.16
C ARG A 26 6.85 -2.16 -8.68
N GLU A 27 6.66 -2.31 -7.37
CA GLU A 27 6.29 -3.57 -6.73
C GLU A 27 4.99 -3.42 -5.96
N CYS A 28 4.27 -4.53 -5.81
CA CYS A 28 3.07 -4.62 -4.98
C CYS A 28 3.40 -5.31 -3.67
N ILE A 29 2.68 -4.95 -2.60
CA ILE A 29 2.72 -5.67 -1.33
C ILE A 29 1.73 -6.82 -1.40
N TYR A 30 2.21 -8.02 -1.06
CA TYR A 30 1.40 -9.22 -0.94
C TYR A 30 1.36 -9.65 0.53
N GLY A 31 0.21 -10.11 1.01
CA GLY A 31 0.11 -10.63 2.37
C GLY A 31 -1.32 -10.97 2.77
N GLY A 32 -1.57 -10.98 4.08
CA GLY A 32 -2.85 -11.38 4.65
C GLY A 32 -2.76 -12.74 5.36
N GLU A 33 -3.57 -12.87 6.41
CA GLU A 33 -3.62 -14.05 7.26
C GLU A 33 -4.91 -14.85 6.99
N GLY A 34 -4.83 -16.17 7.18
CA GLY A 34 -5.97 -17.07 6.92
C GLY A 34 -6.28 -17.25 5.43
N TRP A 35 -7.57 -17.43 5.14
CA TRP A 35 -8.12 -17.79 3.82
C TRP A 35 -7.88 -16.73 2.74
N TRP A 36 -8.08 -15.46 3.08
CA TRP A 36 -7.92 -14.35 2.16
C TRP A 36 -6.51 -13.78 2.19
N LYS A 37 -6.00 -13.47 1.00
CA LYS A 37 -4.77 -12.73 0.74
C LYS A 37 -5.10 -11.42 0.03
N TYR A 38 -4.14 -10.50 0.09
CA TYR A 38 -4.29 -9.16 -0.47
C TYR A 38 -3.06 -8.81 -1.30
N GLU A 39 -3.30 -8.16 -2.42
CA GLU A 39 -2.31 -7.54 -3.28
C GLU A 39 -2.60 -6.04 -3.32
N PHE A 40 -1.64 -5.24 -2.85
CA PHE A 40 -1.73 -3.79 -2.84
C PHE A 40 -0.63 -3.19 -3.68
N CYS A 41 -1.00 -2.51 -4.75
CA CYS A 41 -0.09 -1.77 -5.61
C CYS A 41 -0.31 -0.27 -5.40
N TYR A 42 0.68 0.42 -4.81
CA TYR A 42 0.59 1.86 -4.53
C TYR A 42 0.29 2.66 -5.80
N GLY A 43 -0.70 3.57 -5.73
CA GLY A 43 -1.15 4.37 -6.86
C GLY A 43 -1.82 3.59 -8.01
N LYS A 44 -2.07 2.28 -7.86
CA LYS A 44 -2.65 1.42 -8.91
C LYS A 44 -3.95 0.75 -8.46
N SER A 45 -3.88 -0.36 -7.73
CA SER A 45 -5.05 -1.17 -7.40
C SER A 45 -4.90 -1.94 -6.09
N VAL A 46 -6.03 -2.40 -5.57
CA VAL A 46 -6.12 -3.33 -4.43
C VAL A 46 -6.94 -4.54 -4.87
N ILE A 47 -6.37 -5.73 -4.72
CA ILE A 47 -7.02 -7.01 -5.03
C ILE A 47 -7.08 -7.85 -3.76
N GLN A 48 -8.24 -8.44 -3.49
CA GLN A 48 -8.39 -9.53 -2.55
C GLN A 48 -8.39 -10.84 -3.33
N TYR A 49 -7.67 -11.85 -2.87
CA TYR A 49 -7.61 -13.13 -3.56
C TYR A 49 -7.47 -14.31 -2.61
N HIS A 50 -7.83 -15.50 -3.09
CA HIS A 50 -7.64 -16.77 -2.42
C HIS A 50 -7.07 -17.78 -3.43
N ILE A 51 -6.23 -18.69 -2.95
CA ILE A 51 -5.69 -19.79 -3.74
C ILE A 51 -6.29 -21.08 -3.18
N GLY A 52 -7.13 -21.75 -3.98
CA GLY A 52 -7.79 -23.01 -3.63
C GLY A 52 -6.81 -24.16 -3.43
N GLU A 53 -7.29 -25.29 -2.91
CA GLU A 53 -6.47 -26.49 -2.71
C GLU A 53 -5.97 -27.07 -4.05
N ASP A 54 -6.69 -26.82 -5.13
CA ASP A 54 -6.32 -27.16 -6.52
C ASP A 54 -5.33 -26.16 -7.15
N GLY A 55 -5.00 -25.09 -6.44
CA GLY A 55 -4.15 -24.00 -6.92
C GLY A 55 -4.88 -22.93 -7.74
N GLU A 56 -6.20 -23.02 -7.91
CA GLU A 56 -6.97 -22.00 -8.63
C GLU A 56 -6.98 -20.69 -7.83
N ARG A 57 -6.65 -19.58 -8.49
CA ARG A 57 -6.67 -18.24 -7.88
C ARG A 57 -8.01 -17.56 -8.19
N SER A 58 -8.79 -17.33 -7.15
CA SER A 58 -9.98 -16.47 -7.21
C SER A 58 -9.61 -15.06 -6.76
N GLU A 59 -10.01 -14.04 -7.52
CA GLU A 59 -9.67 -12.65 -7.25
C GLU A 59 -10.93 -11.76 -7.25
N ILE A 60 -10.89 -10.72 -6.43
CA ILE A 60 -11.88 -9.64 -6.35
C ILE A 60 -11.12 -8.31 -6.35
N LEU A 61 -11.39 -7.45 -7.32
CA LEU A 61 -10.89 -6.09 -7.34
C LEU A 61 -11.63 -5.26 -6.30
N LEU A 62 -10.91 -4.73 -5.30
CA LEU A 62 -11.51 -3.88 -4.28
C LEU A 62 -11.54 -2.41 -4.71
N GLY A 63 -10.60 -1.99 -5.56
CA GLY A 63 -10.61 -0.66 -6.15
C GLY A 63 -9.34 -0.32 -6.92
N VAL A 64 -9.42 0.78 -7.67
CA VAL A 64 -8.36 1.40 -8.47
C VAL A 64 -8.16 2.83 -7.98
N PHE A 65 -6.91 3.27 -7.96
CA PHE A 65 -6.54 4.62 -7.55
C PHE A 65 -6.85 5.62 -8.66
N ASP A 66 -7.41 6.77 -8.29
CA ASP A 66 -7.58 7.92 -9.15
C ASP A 66 -7.24 9.16 -8.32
N GLU A 67 -6.16 9.86 -8.70
CA GLU A 67 -5.63 10.98 -7.92
C GLU A 67 -6.66 12.11 -7.74
N LYS A 68 -7.46 12.39 -8.78
CA LYS A 68 -8.45 13.48 -8.72
C LYS A 68 -9.57 13.13 -7.76
N VAL A 69 -10.07 11.90 -7.84
CA VAL A 69 -11.09 11.39 -6.92
C VAL A 69 -10.55 11.37 -5.50
N HIS A 70 -9.31 10.92 -5.32
CA HIS A 70 -8.67 10.87 -4.00
C HIS A 70 -8.54 12.25 -3.36
N LYS A 71 -8.06 13.25 -4.10
CA LYS A 71 -7.96 14.63 -3.60
C LYS A 71 -9.33 15.19 -3.19
N ALA A 72 -10.35 15.02 -4.02
CA ALA A 72 -11.72 15.42 -3.68
C ALA A 72 -12.26 14.70 -2.43
N TRP A 73 -11.97 13.39 -2.29
CA TRP A 73 -12.32 12.62 -1.11
C TRP A 73 -11.63 13.14 0.16
N ILE A 74 -10.37 13.55 0.11
CA ILE A 74 -9.70 14.21 1.24
C ILE A 74 -10.41 15.53 1.60
N ASP A 75 -10.69 16.36 0.59
CA ASP A 75 -11.26 17.70 0.78
C ASP A 75 -12.65 17.70 1.42
N GLU A 76 -13.43 16.62 1.25
CA GLU A 76 -14.72 16.42 1.90
C GLU A 76 -14.65 16.24 3.42
N ASP A 77 -13.59 15.60 3.94
CA ASP A 77 -13.37 15.45 5.39
C ASP A 77 -11.87 15.45 5.73
N PRO A 78 -11.20 16.62 5.66
CA PRO A 78 -9.76 16.71 5.85
C PRO A 78 -9.34 16.28 7.27
N LYS A 79 -10.21 16.51 8.26
CA LYS A 79 -9.94 16.14 9.66
C LYS A 79 -9.75 14.64 9.80
N GLN A 80 -10.56 13.83 9.11
CA GLN A 80 -10.46 12.37 9.18
C GLN A 80 -9.54 11.77 8.12
N ARG A 81 -9.42 12.39 6.95
CA ARG A 81 -8.80 11.73 5.79
C ARG A 81 -7.37 12.22 5.48
N SER A 82 -7.01 13.45 5.85
CA SER A 82 -5.63 13.96 5.67
C SER A 82 -4.61 13.23 6.56
N PRO A 83 -3.30 13.29 6.20
CA PRO A 83 -2.22 12.65 6.95
C PRO A 83 -2.28 12.91 8.46
N LYS A 84 -2.12 11.86 9.26
CA LYS A 84 -2.10 11.94 10.73
C LYS A 84 -0.69 12.18 11.21
N LYS A 85 -0.56 13.13 12.14
CA LYS A 85 0.71 13.47 12.76
C LYS A 85 0.71 13.15 14.25
N TYR A 86 1.82 12.63 14.73
CA TYR A 86 2.13 12.47 16.15
C TYR A 86 3.53 13.01 16.41
N ASN A 87 3.69 13.89 17.41
CA ASN A 87 4.96 14.58 17.70
C ASN A 87 5.62 15.22 16.46
N GLY A 88 4.81 15.80 15.57
CA GLY A 88 5.27 16.46 14.35
C GLY A 88 5.59 15.53 13.17
N GLN A 89 5.62 14.22 13.37
CA GLN A 89 5.89 13.22 12.33
C GLN A 89 4.60 12.61 11.79
N ILE A 90 4.55 12.34 10.48
CA ILE A 90 3.42 11.67 9.83
C ILE A 90 3.44 10.18 10.23
N THR A 91 2.39 9.72 10.90
CA THR A 91 2.26 8.32 11.35
C THR A 91 1.28 7.52 10.50
N GLN A 92 0.37 8.18 9.79
CA GLN A 92 -0.57 7.52 8.89
C GLN A 92 -0.89 8.41 7.69
N ILE A 93 -0.99 7.80 6.51
CA ILE A 93 -1.72 8.36 5.35
C ILE A 93 -2.86 7.43 4.97
N SER A 94 -3.90 8.00 4.36
CA SER A 94 -5.07 7.28 3.87
C SER A 94 -5.26 7.57 2.39
N HIS A 95 -5.48 6.54 1.57
CA HIS A 95 -5.79 6.63 0.14
C HIS A 95 -7.11 5.96 -0.17
N ILE A 96 -7.97 6.58 -0.98
CA ILE A 96 -9.20 5.92 -1.45
C ILE A 96 -8.99 5.28 -2.82
N TYR A 97 -9.45 4.04 -2.95
CA TYR A 97 -9.49 3.28 -4.19
C TYR A 97 -10.95 2.93 -4.49
N ILE A 98 -11.40 3.21 -5.70
CA ILE A 98 -12.81 3.06 -6.10
C ILE A 98 -12.95 2.23 -7.38
N LYS A 99 -14.18 2.01 -7.87
CA LYS A 99 -14.44 1.25 -9.10
C LYS A 99 -13.91 -0.20 -9.04
N GLY A 100 -13.98 -0.83 -7.86
CA GLY A 100 -13.74 -2.26 -7.73
C GLY A 100 -14.86 -3.09 -8.38
N ASP A 101 -14.80 -4.42 -8.28
CA ASP A 101 -15.82 -5.29 -8.86
C ASP A 101 -17.21 -4.99 -8.31
N ILE A 102 -18.23 -5.22 -9.14
CA ILE A 102 -19.63 -5.00 -8.75
C ILE A 102 -19.98 -5.94 -7.60
N CYS A 103 -20.46 -5.35 -6.51
CA CYS A 103 -21.05 -6.05 -5.38
C CYS A 103 -22.54 -6.19 -5.64
N HIS A 104 -23.02 -7.42 -5.76
CA HIS A 104 -24.40 -7.71 -6.19
C HIS A 104 -25.43 -7.30 -5.14
N GLU A 105 -25.05 -7.39 -3.87
CA GLU A 105 -25.89 -7.13 -2.70
C GLU A 105 -26.28 -5.66 -2.59
N VAL A 106 -25.34 -4.75 -2.88
CA VAL A 106 -25.56 -3.30 -2.87
C VAL A 106 -25.79 -2.72 -4.27
N ARG A 107 -25.58 -3.52 -5.32
CA ARG A 107 -25.65 -3.12 -6.74
C ARG A 107 -24.76 -1.90 -7.06
N ALA A 108 -23.57 -1.88 -6.48
CA ALA A 108 -22.58 -0.82 -6.65
C ALA A 108 -21.15 -1.40 -6.69
N HIS A 109 -20.19 -0.61 -7.17
CA HIS A 109 -18.78 -0.98 -7.17
C HIS A 109 -18.22 -1.03 -5.75
N ARG A 110 -17.35 -2.01 -5.50
CA ARG A 110 -16.52 -2.05 -4.29
C ARG A 110 -15.60 -0.83 -4.20
N SER A 111 -15.25 -0.45 -2.97
CA SER A 111 -14.27 0.59 -2.69
C SER A 111 -13.47 0.23 -1.45
N VAL A 112 -12.22 0.70 -1.37
CA VAL A 112 -11.36 0.47 -0.22
C VAL A 112 -10.56 1.71 0.16
N GLU A 113 -10.59 2.06 1.45
CA GLU A 113 -9.63 2.99 2.05
C GLU A 113 -8.36 2.21 2.42
N VAL A 114 -7.22 2.56 1.84
CA VAL A 114 -5.91 2.01 2.22
C VAL A 114 -5.25 2.93 3.25
N ARG A 115 -4.86 2.38 4.39
CA ARG A 115 -4.16 3.09 5.47
C ARG A 115 -2.75 2.55 5.61
N LEU A 116 -1.75 3.37 5.28
CA LEU A 116 -0.34 3.07 5.54
C LEU A 116 0.07 3.67 6.87
N ARG A 117 0.57 2.86 7.80
CA ARG A 117 0.92 3.28 9.16
C ARG A 117 2.35 2.95 9.54
N CYS A 118 3.07 3.97 10.00
CA CYS A 118 4.31 3.80 10.74
C CYS A 118 4.02 3.15 12.09
N LYS A 119 4.50 1.92 12.29
CA LYS A 119 4.37 1.21 13.56
C LYS A 119 5.56 0.30 13.79
N THR A 120 6.30 0.56 14.87
CA THR A 120 7.35 -0.32 15.36
C THR A 120 6.71 -1.58 15.95
N ALA A 121 7.11 -2.74 15.46
CA ALA A 121 6.67 -4.03 16.01
C ALA A 121 7.75 -4.60 16.92
N ASP A 122 7.36 -5.12 18.10
CA ASP A 122 8.30 -5.61 19.12
C ASP A 122 9.14 -6.81 18.70
N ASN A 123 8.65 -7.61 17.73
CA ASN A 123 9.21 -8.92 17.39
C ASN A 123 9.79 -9.02 15.97
N SER A 124 9.36 -8.16 15.04
CA SER A 124 9.89 -8.10 13.67
C SER A 124 9.65 -6.70 13.09
N PRO A 125 10.58 -5.75 13.28
CA PRO A 125 10.43 -4.38 12.80
C PRO A 125 10.28 -4.29 11.27
N LEU A 126 10.70 -5.33 10.57
CA LEU A 126 10.79 -5.38 9.12
C LEU A 126 9.59 -6.05 8.43
N ALA A 127 8.68 -6.71 9.17
CA ALA A 127 7.48 -7.30 8.59
C ALA A 127 6.43 -6.24 8.28
N ILE A 128 5.64 -6.46 7.21
CA ILE A 128 4.46 -5.66 6.90
C ILE A 128 3.25 -6.47 7.35
N SER A 129 2.49 -5.95 8.31
CA SER A 129 1.21 -6.52 8.72
C SER A 129 0.09 -5.98 7.84
N LEU A 130 -0.75 -6.85 7.29
CA LEU A 130 -1.90 -6.48 6.47
C LEU A 130 -3.19 -6.96 7.16
N SER A 131 -4.13 -6.04 7.35
CA SER A 131 -5.46 -6.36 7.89
C SER A 131 -6.55 -5.66 7.09
N LEU A 132 -7.61 -6.39 6.76
CA LEU A 132 -8.77 -5.86 6.06
C LEU A 132 -9.96 -5.87 7.02
N SER A 133 -10.69 -4.77 7.08
CA SER A 133 -12.02 -4.72 7.71
C SER A 133 -13.07 -4.27 6.70
N GLU A 134 -14.29 -4.75 6.86
CA GLU A 134 -15.45 -4.38 6.06
C GLU A 134 -16.46 -3.66 6.97
N PRO A 135 -16.24 -2.35 7.28
CA PRO A 135 -17.12 -1.60 8.16
C PRO A 135 -18.54 -1.46 7.61
N ASN A 136 -18.68 -1.38 6.28
CA ASN A 136 -19.96 -1.44 5.59
C ASN A 136 -19.86 -2.44 4.45
N LEU A 137 -20.98 -3.03 4.06
CA LEU A 137 -21.04 -4.02 2.99
C LEU A 137 -20.38 -3.50 1.71
N CYS A 138 -19.37 -4.23 1.22
CA CYS A 138 -18.56 -3.93 0.05
C CYS A 138 -17.75 -2.62 0.08
N GLN A 139 -17.58 -2.05 1.28
CA GLN A 139 -16.68 -0.94 1.55
C GLN A 139 -15.64 -1.37 2.58
N TYR A 140 -14.37 -1.35 2.19
CA TYR A 140 -13.29 -1.94 2.97
C TYR A 140 -12.33 -0.89 3.52
N ILE A 141 -11.61 -1.27 4.57
CA ILE A 141 -10.43 -0.56 5.05
C ILE A 141 -9.28 -1.58 5.08
N LEU A 142 -8.29 -1.38 4.22
CA LEU A 142 -7.05 -2.16 4.22
C LEU A 142 -5.98 -1.38 5.00
N THR A 143 -5.55 -1.89 6.14
CA THR A 143 -4.48 -1.28 6.95
C THR A 143 -3.19 -2.06 6.78
N LEU A 144 -2.13 -1.36 6.37
CA LEU A 144 -0.77 -1.87 6.32
C LEU A 144 0.06 -1.18 7.40
N GLU A 145 0.66 -1.97 8.28
CA GLU A 145 1.47 -1.46 9.40
C GLU A 145 2.90 -2.01 9.31
N SER A 146 3.89 -1.11 9.35
CA SER A 146 5.31 -1.48 9.39
C SER A 146 6.17 -0.29 9.81
N GLU A 147 7.33 -0.54 10.44
CA GLU A 147 8.33 0.50 10.71
C GLU A 147 8.92 1.05 9.40
N ARG A 148 8.90 0.22 8.35
CA ARG A 148 9.32 0.57 6.99
C ARG A 148 8.60 1.78 6.41
N PHE A 149 7.39 2.08 6.87
CA PHE A 149 6.64 3.25 6.39
C PHE A 149 7.06 4.55 7.09
N CYS A 150 7.74 4.51 8.22
CA CYS A 150 8.00 5.69 9.04
C CYS A 150 8.72 6.83 8.32
N GLU A 151 9.82 6.53 7.64
CA GLU A 151 10.56 7.52 6.85
C GLU A 151 9.80 7.94 5.57
N PRO A 152 9.35 7.01 4.70
CA PRO A 152 8.66 7.38 3.47
C PRO A 152 7.43 8.27 3.67
N LEU A 153 6.65 8.03 4.73
CA LEU A 153 5.47 8.83 5.03
C LEU A 153 5.78 10.31 5.27
N GLN A 154 7.00 10.67 5.67
CA GLN A 154 7.39 12.07 5.88
C GLN A 154 7.48 12.86 4.59
N TYR A 155 7.60 12.19 3.43
CA TYR A 155 7.64 12.83 2.11
C TYR A 155 6.27 13.00 1.47
N SER A 156 5.19 12.69 2.20
CA SER A 156 3.83 12.86 1.69
C SER A 156 3.36 14.31 1.76
N ASP A 157 2.58 14.74 0.76
CA ASP A 157 1.92 16.05 0.73
C ASP A 157 0.66 16.10 1.62
N GLU A 158 -0.08 17.21 1.58
CA GLU A 158 -1.34 17.37 2.33
C GLU A 158 -2.45 16.38 1.97
N TYR A 159 -2.35 15.73 0.82
CA TYR A 159 -3.26 14.67 0.34
C TYR A 159 -2.73 13.27 0.67
N GLY A 160 -1.58 13.16 1.34
CA GLY A 160 -0.93 11.90 1.64
C GLY A 160 -0.28 11.24 0.43
N LEU A 161 -0.05 11.97 -0.67
CA LEU A 161 0.64 11.47 -1.85
C LEU A 161 2.13 11.59 -1.66
N ILE A 162 2.86 10.49 -1.86
CA ILE A 162 4.32 10.48 -1.86
C ILE A 162 4.77 10.68 -3.31
N ALA A 163 5.63 11.68 -3.54
CA ALA A 163 6.11 11.99 -4.88
C ALA A 163 6.78 10.78 -5.53
N LEU A 164 6.27 10.37 -6.70
CA LEU A 164 6.90 9.37 -7.54
C LEU A 164 7.81 10.09 -8.52
N GLU A 165 9.13 9.99 -8.36
CA GLU A 165 10.01 10.42 -9.45
C GLU A 165 9.79 9.48 -10.66
N PRO A 166 9.36 10.01 -11.83
CA PRO A 166 9.29 9.20 -13.03
C PRO A 166 10.72 8.80 -13.40
N GLN A 167 11.04 7.50 -13.40
CA GLN A 167 12.26 7.08 -14.08
C GLN A 167 12.00 7.13 -15.59
N GLU A 168 12.78 7.95 -16.28
CA GLU A 168 12.89 7.85 -17.73
C GLU A 168 13.22 6.39 -18.09
N PRO A 169 12.55 5.80 -19.08
CA PRO A 169 12.86 4.44 -19.51
C PRO A 169 14.34 4.40 -19.90
N SER A 170 15.12 3.54 -19.24
CA SER A 170 16.51 3.29 -19.58
C SER A 170 16.58 2.77 -21.01
N VAL A 171 16.96 3.65 -21.95
CA VAL A 171 17.19 3.30 -23.35
C VAL A 171 18.36 2.32 -23.40
N PRO A 172 18.18 1.06 -23.88
CA PRO A 172 19.28 0.14 -24.03
C PRO A 172 20.05 0.50 -25.31
N GLY A 173 21.34 0.82 -25.15
CA GLY A 173 22.34 0.68 -26.21
C GLY A 173 22.33 1.75 -27.30
N GLY A 174 22.95 2.90 -27.02
CA GLY A 174 23.48 3.79 -28.05
C GLY A 174 24.98 3.54 -28.24
N THR A 175 25.36 2.93 -29.35
CA THR A 175 26.74 2.76 -29.81
C THR A 175 27.44 4.13 -29.87
N LYS A 176 28.55 4.30 -29.16
CA LYS A 176 29.43 5.47 -29.35
C LYS A 176 30.22 5.29 -30.66
N PRO A 177 30.24 6.28 -31.56
CA PRO A 177 31.22 6.33 -32.63
C PRO A 177 32.49 7.01 -32.12
N VAL A 178 33.63 6.33 -32.20
CA VAL A 178 34.94 6.88 -32.60
C VAL A 178 35.69 5.75 -33.31
#